data_AF-A0A2P8IH76-F1
#
_entry.id   AF-A0A2P8IH76-F1
#
_cell.length_a   1.000
_cell.length_b   1.000
_cell.length_c   1.000
_cell.angle_alpha   90.00
_cell.angle_beta   90.00
_cell.angle_gamma   90.00
#
_symmetry.space_group_name_H-M   'P 1'
#
loop_
_entity.id
_entity.type
_entity.pdbx_description
1 polymer ?
#
loop_
_entity_poly.entity_id
_entity_poly.type
_entity_poly.pdbx_seq_one_letter_code
_entity_poly.pdbx_strand_id
1 'polypeptide(L)'
;MSADPGTLLPTDRFRLVTQGGCYGHPYFARQVARSSFVVTKGVAMADRSVFGGGAPWSRLFIPVGVFLAVFGVLNFAELPLGWKDRQQQVGRYLDATLELGPDWVLPVIWFAKLVELALGLLAVAALVRRSTRWLAAAVVGWLGWFTAFTVMDVWAADRVELQEHTVYFAMFAVLLGLIFVVSVVERVLASRP
;
A
#
# COMPACT_ATOMS: atom_id res chain seq x y z
N MET A 1 25.01 -53.59 48.18
CA MET A 1 24.44 -53.91 46.84
C MET A 1 23.69 -52.65 46.39
N SER A 2 24.28 -51.81 45.53
CA SER A 2 24.16 -51.88 44.06
C SER A 2 22.71 -51.63 43.62
N ALA A 3 22.31 -50.67 42.77
CA ALA A 3 22.93 -49.54 42.07
C ALA A 3 21.77 -48.65 41.54
N ASP A 4 22.07 -47.38 41.27
CA ASP A 4 21.29 -46.32 40.56
C ASP A 4 21.00 -46.73 39.08
N PRO A 5 20.11 -46.09 38.24
CA PRO A 5 20.13 -44.65 37.91
C PRO A 5 18.82 -43.90 37.54
N GLY A 6 18.81 -42.58 37.79
CA GLY A 6 18.13 -41.54 36.97
C GLY A 6 16.87 -40.94 37.61
N THR A 7 16.78 -39.66 37.97
CA THR A 7 17.22 -38.47 37.26
C THR A 7 17.34 -37.30 38.25
N LEU A 8 18.50 -36.66 38.27
CA LEU A 8 18.83 -35.51 39.11
C LEU A 8 18.15 -34.24 38.57
N LEU A 9 17.36 -33.57 39.41
CA LEU A 9 16.97 -32.17 39.22
C LEU A 9 18.09 -31.28 39.80
N PRO A 10 18.71 -30.37 39.02
CA PRO A 10 19.64 -29.40 39.56
C PRO A 10 18.90 -28.09 39.87
N THR A 11 18.22 -28.02 41.00
CA THR A 11 17.87 -26.74 41.66
C THR A 11 18.99 -26.38 42.61
N ASP A 12 20.03 -25.73 42.08
CA ASP A 12 20.83 -24.69 42.74
C ASP A 12 22.17 -24.51 42.03
N ARG A 13 22.24 -23.50 41.17
CA ARG A 13 23.39 -22.60 40.94
C ARG A 13 23.08 -21.71 39.74
N PHE A 14 22.61 -20.50 40.01
CA PHE A 14 23.28 -19.28 39.55
C PHE A 14 22.63 -18.07 40.24
N ARG A 15 23.30 -17.63 41.30
CA ARG A 15 23.07 -16.34 41.94
C ARG A 15 23.99 -15.33 41.25
N LEU A 16 23.42 -14.48 40.41
CA LEU A 16 23.95 -13.15 40.04
C LEU A 16 22.78 -12.20 40.31
N VAL A 17 22.76 -11.57 41.48
CA VAL A 17 23.29 -10.20 41.68
C VAL A 17 22.48 -9.19 40.87
N THR A 18 21.41 -8.72 41.54
CA THR A 18 20.97 -7.32 41.72
C THR A 18 20.71 -6.40 40.52
N GLN A 19 19.57 -5.71 40.69
CA GLN A 19 19.32 -4.30 40.38
C GLN A 19 19.06 -3.89 38.93
N GLY A 20 17.80 -3.49 38.70
CA GLY A 20 17.54 -2.08 38.40
C GLY A 20 17.36 -1.72 36.92
N GLY A 21 16.11 -1.50 36.54
CA GLY A 21 15.72 -0.39 35.66
C GLY A 21 16.16 -0.40 34.20
N CYS A 22 15.47 0.44 33.43
CA CYS A 22 15.86 0.91 32.11
C CYS A 22 15.65 -0.06 30.92
N TYR A 23 14.38 -0.15 30.51
CA TYR A 23 14.03 -0.16 29.08
C TYR A 23 14.56 1.13 28.42
N GLY A 24 15.85 1.14 28.10
CA GLY A 24 16.57 2.29 27.60
C GLY A 24 17.80 1.84 26.84
N HIS A 25 17.62 1.10 25.75
CA HIS A 25 18.72 0.73 24.86
C HIS A 25 18.70 1.64 23.60
N PRO A 26 19.59 2.64 23.49
CA PRO A 26 19.63 3.62 22.40
C PRO A 26 20.13 3.05 21.06
N TYR A 27 20.18 1.73 20.93
CA TYR A 27 20.64 1.01 19.74
C TYR A 27 19.46 0.48 18.91
N PHE A 28 18.37 0.03 19.55
CA PHE A 28 17.20 -0.49 18.84
C PHE A 28 16.41 0.64 18.15
N ALA A 29 16.20 1.76 18.86
CA ALA A 29 15.58 2.96 18.29
C ALA A 29 16.41 3.55 17.14
N ARG A 30 17.75 3.44 17.20
CA ARG A 30 18.65 3.97 16.18
C ARG A 30 18.68 3.11 14.92
N GLN A 31 18.47 1.79 15.07
CA GLN A 31 18.39 0.85 13.95
C GLN A 31 17.05 0.97 13.22
N VAL A 32 15.93 1.08 13.92
CA VAL A 32 14.62 1.35 13.30
C VAL A 32 14.61 2.74 12.63
N ALA A 33 15.15 3.78 13.28
CA ALA A 33 15.24 5.11 12.69
C ALA A 33 16.14 5.17 11.45
N ARG A 34 17.27 4.42 11.43
CA ARG A 34 18.11 4.31 10.22
C ARG A 34 17.40 3.56 9.10
N SER A 35 16.67 2.49 9.39
CA SER A 35 15.90 1.74 8.39
C SER A 35 14.79 2.60 7.79
N SER A 36 14.03 3.31 8.62
CA SER A 36 12.97 4.22 8.17
C SER A 36 13.52 5.40 7.38
N PHE A 37 14.68 5.94 7.76
CA PHE A 37 15.34 7.05 7.06
C PHE A 37 15.97 6.64 5.72
N VAL A 38 16.54 5.42 5.63
CA VAL A 38 17.09 4.89 4.37
C VAL A 38 15.98 4.51 3.40
N VAL A 39 14.86 3.98 3.89
CA VAL A 39 13.66 3.71 3.07
C VAL A 39 13.04 5.02 2.59
N THR A 40 12.82 6.01 3.46
CA THR A 40 12.25 7.31 3.04
C THR A 40 13.17 8.12 2.14
N LYS A 41 14.48 8.13 2.38
CA LYS A 41 15.43 8.76 1.44
C LYS A 41 15.57 7.99 0.12
N GLY A 42 15.53 6.66 0.15
CA GLY A 42 15.55 5.82 -1.05
C GLY A 42 14.33 6.05 -1.93
N VAL A 43 13.14 6.14 -1.32
CA VAL A 43 11.88 6.48 -2.00
C VAL A 43 11.91 7.92 -2.52
N ALA A 44 12.36 8.90 -1.71
CA ALA A 44 12.42 10.30 -2.13
C ALA A 44 13.51 10.62 -3.19
N MET A 45 14.63 9.87 -3.22
CA MET A 45 15.66 9.99 -4.27
C MET A 45 15.27 9.24 -5.55
N ALA A 46 14.57 8.10 -5.45
CA ALA A 46 13.99 7.42 -6.60
C ALA A 46 12.91 8.30 -7.27
N ASP A 47 12.11 9.01 -6.46
CA ASP A 47 11.04 9.90 -6.91
C ASP A 47 11.56 11.06 -7.80
N ARG A 48 12.69 11.68 -7.43
CA ARG A 48 13.28 12.78 -8.23
C ARG A 48 14.06 12.34 -9.47
N SER A 49 14.58 11.12 -9.53
CA SER A 49 15.47 10.69 -10.62
C SER A 49 14.74 9.94 -11.75
N VAL A 50 13.79 9.08 -11.41
CA VAL A 50 13.14 8.18 -12.38
C VAL A 50 11.87 8.78 -12.97
N PHE A 51 11.11 9.53 -12.18
CA PHE A 51 9.93 10.26 -12.65
C PHE A 51 10.19 11.77 -12.80
N GLY A 52 11.22 12.30 -12.14
CA GLY A 52 11.58 13.73 -12.16
C GLY A 52 12.43 14.22 -13.35
N GLY A 53 13.12 13.37 -14.10
CA GLY A 53 13.64 13.77 -15.43
C GLY A 53 12.57 13.61 -16.51
N GLY A 54 12.55 14.42 -17.56
CA GLY A 54 11.54 14.33 -18.63
C GLY A 54 11.65 13.04 -19.45
N ALA A 55 11.21 11.90 -18.90
CA ALA A 55 11.01 10.69 -19.70
C ALA A 55 9.98 11.02 -20.79
N PRO A 56 10.31 10.77 -22.07
CA PRO A 56 9.38 11.03 -23.16
C PRO A 56 8.11 10.20 -22.98
N TRP A 57 6.99 10.72 -23.48
CA TRP A 57 5.73 9.99 -23.42
C TRP A 57 5.74 8.84 -24.43
N SER A 58 5.69 7.61 -23.91
CA SER A 58 5.57 6.42 -24.74
C SER A 58 4.14 6.18 -25.20
N ARG A 59 3.96 5.70 -26.44
CA ARG A 59 2.66 5.17 -26.89
C ARG A 59 2.21 3.95 -26.08
N LEU A 60 3.14 3.23 -25.47
CA LEU A 60 2.86 2.10 -24.59
C LEU A 60 2.09 2.50 -23.31
N PHE A 61 2.10 3.78 -22.95
CA PHE A 61 1.37 4.29 -21.78
C PHE A 61 -0.12 4.59 -22.06
N ILE A 62 -0.53 4.64 -23.33
CA ILE A 62 -1.92 4.86 -23.72
C ILE A 62 -2.85 3.77 -23.17
N PRO A 63 -2.62 2.46 -23.40
CA PRO A 63 -3.50 1.42 -22.86
C PRO A 63 -3.58 1.43 -21.34
N VAL A 64 -2.47 1.74 -20.66
CA VAL A 64 -2.43 1.86 -19.19
C VAL A 64 -3.31 3.02 -18.72
N GLY A 65 -3.15 4.21 -19.31
CA GLY A 65 -3.97 5.37 -18.95
C GLY A 65 -5.46 5.16 -19.28
N VAL A 66 -5.78 4.54 -20.42
CA VAL A 66 -7.17 4.23 -20.80
C VAL A 66 -7.77 3.23 -19.82
N PHE A 67 -7.04 2.18 -19.46
CA PHE A 67 -7.45 1.22 -18.44
C PHE A 67 -7.76 1.91 -17.12
N LEU A 68 -6.86 2.77 -16.61
CA LEU A 68 -7.10 3.52 -15.36
C LEU A 68 -8.34 4.43 -15.44
N ALA A 69 -8.54 5.11 -16.58
CA ALA A 69 -9.68 6.00 -16.77
C ALA A 69 -11.00 5.21 -16.77
N VAL A 70 -11.06 4.11 -17.54
CA VAL A 70 -12.24 3.23 -17.60
C VAL A 70 -12.49 2.59 -16.24
N PHE A 71 -11.44 2.11 -15.57
CA PHE A 71 -11.53 1.52 -14.24
C PHE A 71 -12.09 2.51 -13.21
N GLY A 72 -11.63 3.76 -13.20
CA GLY A 72 -12.16 4.79 -12.31
C GLY A 72 -13.63 5.12 -12.60
N VAL A 73 -14.01 5.21 -13.88
CA VAL A 73 -15.40 5.45 -14.30
C VAL A 73 -16.32 4.29 -13.92
N LEU A 74 -15.88 3.04 -14.13
CA LEU A 74 -16.67 1.85 -13.77
C LEU A 74 -16.85 1.74 -12.26
N ASN A 75 -15.79 1.94 -11.46
CA ASN A 75 -15.89 1.95 -10.00
C ASN A 75 -16.86 3.03 -9.50
N PHE A 76 -16.87 4.20 -10.14
CA PHE A 76 -17.84 5.24 -9.82
C PHE A 76 -19.27 4.86 -10.26
N ALA A 77 -19.42 4.20 -11.41
CA ALA A 77 -20.71 3.77 -11.95
C ALA A 77 -21.34 2.58 -11.22
N GLU A 78 -20.57 1.82 -10.44
CA GLU A 78 -21.09 0.75 -9.56
C GLU A 78 -21.91 1.28 -8.38
N LEU A 79 -21.80 2.58 -8.08
CA LEU A 79 -22.43 3.24 -6.94
C LEU A 79 -23.96 3.01 -6.85
N PRO A 80 -24.76 3.15 -7.94
CA PRO A 80 -26.18 2.82 -7.90
C PRO A 80 -26.51 1.32 -7.87
N LEU A 81 -25.63 0.43 -8.35
CA LEU A 81 -25.95 -0.98 -8.58
C LEU A 81 -25.93 -1.84 -7.31
N GLY A 82 -25.16 -1.45 -6.30
CA GLY A 82 -24.99 -2.20 -5.05
C GLY A 82 -25.06 -1.35 -3.79
N TRP A 83 -25.74 -0.20 -3.85
CA TRP A 83 -25.70 0.82 -2.79
C TRP A 83 -26.05 0.30 -1.39
N LYS A 84 -27.07 -0.55 -1.28
CA LYS A 84 -27.50 -1.11 0.01
C LYS A 84 -26.49 -2.11 0.56
N ASP A 85 -25.94 -2.97 -0.30
CA ASP A 85 -24.95 -3.97 0.09
C ASP A 85 -23.66 -3.29 0.55
N ARG A 86 -23.24 -2.23 -0.16
CA ARG A 86 -22.10 -1.37 0.22
C ARG A 86 -22.31 -0.69 1.57
N GLN A 87 -23.51 -0.20 1.86
CA GLN A 87 -23.82 0.38 3.18
C GLN A 87 -23.71 -0.64 4.31
N GLN A 88 -24.27 -1.84 4.12
CA GLN A 88 -24.18 -2.91 5.13
C GLN A 88 -22.74 -3.39 5.34
N GLN A 89 -21.97 -3.48 4.26
CA GLN A 89 -20.57 -3.88 4.30
C GLN A 89 -19.70 -2.84 5.00
N VAL A 90 -19.82 -1.56 4.63
CA VAL A 90 -19.08 -0.47 5.30
C VAL A 90 -19.49 -0.33 6.76
N GLY A 91 -20.78 -0.53 7.09
CA GLY A 91 -21.23 -0.59 8.49
C GLY A 91 -20.47 -1.65 9.29
N ARG A 92 -20.38 -2.89 8.76
CA ARG A 92 -19.59 -3.96 9.40
C ARG A 92 -18.12 -3.59 9.57
N TYR A 93 -17.51 -2.96 8.57
CA TYR A 93 -16.11 -2.51 8.64
C TYR A 93 -15.90 -1.45 9.73
N LEU A 94 -16.74 -0.42 9.77
CA LEU A 94 -16.63 0.68 10.73
C LEU A 94 -16.83 0.22 12.17
N ASP A 95 -17.82 -0.65 12.41
CA ASP A 95 -18.05 -1.25 13.71
C ASP A 95 -16.84 -2.12 14.14
N ALA A 96 -16.27 -2.91 13.23
CA ALA A 96 -15.18 -3.83 13.53
C ALA A 96 -13.80 -3.16 13.72
N THR A 97 -13.54 -2.03 13.04
CA THR A 97 -12.22 -1.40 13.06
C THR A 97 -12.14 -0.11 13.89
N LEU A 98 -13.21 0.68 13.91
CA LEU A 98 -13.18 2.04 14.47
C LEU A 98 -14.24 2.26 15.55
N GLU A 99 -15.12 1.28 15.81
CA GLU A 99 -16.28 1.38 16.72
C GLU A 99 -17.14 2.63 16.42
N LEU A 100 -17.22 3.02 15.14
CA LEU A 100 -17.94 4.21 14.69
C LEU A 100 -19.38 3.85 14.35
N GLY A 101 -20.32 4.60 14.92
CA GLY A 101 -21.75 4.38 14.71
C GLY A 101 -22.23 4.60 13.26
N PRO A 102 -23.49 4.22 12.96
CA PRO A 102 -24.05 4.17 11.61
C PRO A 102 -24.07 5.52 10.88
N ASP A 103 -23.98 6.64 11.60
CA ASP A 103 -23.91 7.99 11.03
C ASP A 103 -22.67 8.21 10.15
N TRP A 104 -21.60 7.44 10.36
CA TRP A 104 -20.34 7.54 9.60
C TRP A 104 -20.33 6.73 8.30
N VAL A 105 -21.27 5.80 8.11
CA VAL A 105 -21.32 4.92 6.93
C VAL A 105 -21.43 5.73 5.63
N LEU A 106 -22.36 6.70 5.59
CA LEU A 106 -22.60 7.54 4.43
C LEU A 106 -21.41 8.47 4.10
N PRO A 107 -20.85 9.24 5.06
CA PRO A 107 -19.66 10.04 4.83
C PRO A 107 -18.47 9.25 4.30
N VAL A 108 -18.22 8.06 4.85
CA VAL A 108 -17.09 7.21 4.46
C VAL A 108 -17.26 6.70 3.03
N ILE A 109 -18.46 6.24 2.65
CA ILE A 109 -18.75 5.82 1.28
C ILE A 109 -18.55 6.99 0.30
N TRP A 110 -19.07 8.18 0.63
CA TRP A 110 -18.89 9.35 -0.22
C TRP A 110 -17.43 9.77 -0.35
N PHE A 111 -16.67 9.75 0.75
CA PHE A 111 -15.24 10.03 0.74
C PHE A 111 -14.51 9.05 -0.19
N ALA A 112 -14.80 7.74 -0.07
CA ALA A 112 -14.22 6.72 -0.93
C ALA A 112 -14.50 6.99 -2.41
N LYS A 113 -15.74 7.33 -2.75
CA LYS A 113 -16.13 7.63 -4.13
C LYS A 113 -15.52 8.91 -4.68
N LEU A 114 -15.32 9.93 -3.83
CA LEU A 114 -14.61 11.14 -4.23
C LEU A 114 -13.13 10.85 -4.52
N VAL A 115 -12.49 9.98 -3.73
CA VAL A 115 -11.10 9.56 -3.99
C VAL A 115 -10.99 8.76 -5.28
N GLU A 116 -11.86 7.77 -5.50
CA GLU A 116 -11.90 6.99 -6.74
C GLU A 116 -12.09 7.88 -7.98
N LEU A 117 -13.03 8.83 -7.90
CA LEU A 117 -13.29 9.79 -8.96
C LEU A 117 -12.07 10.67 -9.22
N ALA A 118 -11.44 11.20 -8.16
CA ALA A 118 -10.25 12.03 -8.27
C ALA A 118 -9.08 11.27 -8.92
N LEU A 119 -8.87 10.01 -8.55
CA LEU A 119 -7.84 9.15 -9.15
C LEU A 119 -8.14 8.85 -10.63
N GLY A 120 -9.40 8.59 -10.98
CA GLY A 120 -9.85 8.44 -12.37
C GLY A 120 -9.60 9.71 -13.20
N LEU A 121 -9.96 10.88 -12.66
CA LEU A 121 -9.70 12.17 -13.30
C LEU A 121 -8.21 12.45 -13.47
N LEU A 122 -7.38 12.03 -12.51
CA LEU A 122 -5.93 12.18 -12.59
C LEU A 122 -5.34 11.32 -13.71
N ALA A 123 -5.88 10.12 -13.94
CA ALA A 123 -5.53 9.28 -15.09
C ALA A 123 -5.95 9.91 -16.42
N VAL A 124 -7.14 10.51 -16.50
CA VAL A 124 -7.58 11.26 -17.69
C VAL A 124 -6.66 12.46 -17.95
N ALA A 125 -6.33 13.22 -16.89
CA ALA A 125 -5.41 14.34 -16.99
C ALA A 125 -4.02 13.89 -17.47
N ALA A 126 -3.55 12.72 -17.03
CA ALA A 126 -2.29 12.13 -17.50
C ALA A 126 -2.30 11.83 -19.00
N LEU A 127 -3.40 11.29 -19.53
CA LEU A 127 -3.59 11.02 -20.95
C LEU A 127 -3.63 12.31 -21.78
N VAL A 128 -4.41 13.31 -21.34
CA VAL A 128 -4.57 14.58 -22.06
C VAL A 128 -3.25 15.35 -22.10
N ARG A 129 -2.54 15.40 -20.97
CA ARG A 129 -1.25 16.10 -20.85
C ARG A 129 -0.09 15.26 -21.39
N ARG A 130 -0.32 14.00 -21.75
CA ARG A 130 0.70 13.02 -22.16
C ARG A 130 1.90 13.05 -21.22
N SER A 131 1.63 12.96 -19.91
CA SER A 131 2.67 13.10 -18.89
C SER A 131 2.84 11.83 -18.06
N THR A 132 4.02 11.21 -18.18
CA THR A 132 4.41 10.02 -17.41
C THR A 132 4.36 10.26 -15.90
N ARG A 133 4.62 11.49 -15.45
CA ARG A 133 4.53 11.87 -14.02
C ARG A 133 3.11 11.79 -13.49
N TRP A 134 2.15 12.33 -14.24
CA TRP A 134 0.74 12.28 -13.86
C TRP A 134 0.21 10.85 -13.92
N LEU A 135 0.66 10.05 -14.89
CA LEU A 135 0.25 8.64 -14.96
C LEU A 135 0.81 7.84 -13.78
N ALA A 136 2.09 8.03 -13.44
CA ALA A 136 2.70 7.41 -12.26
C ALA A 136 1.99 7.83 -10.97
N ALA A 137 1.66 9.13 -10.82
CA ALA A 137 0.91 9.63 -9.67
C ALA A 137 -0.48 8.98 -9.57
N ALA A 138 -1.19 8.78 -10.69
CA ALA A 138 -2.47 8.09 -10.69
C ALA A 138 -2.32 6.63 -10.23
N VAL A 139 -1.34 5.90 -10.77
CA VAL A 139 -1.09 4.50 -10.40
C VAL A 139 -0.68 4.37 -8.94
N VAL A 140 0.21 5.24 -8.45
CA VAL A 140 0.60 5.28 -7.03
C VAL A 140 -0.58 5.60 -6.13
N GLY A 141 -1.47 6.53 -6.55
CA GLY A 141 -2.69 6.84 -5.84
C GLY A 141 -3.62 5.64 -5.70
N TRP A 142 -3.84 4.89 -6.79
CA TRP A 142 -4.58 3.62 -6.75
C TRP A 142 -3.90 2.59 -5.85
N LEU A 143 -2.57 2.49 -5.89
CA LEU A 143 -1.82 1.58 -5.05
C LEU A 143 -2.01 1.88 -3.55
N GLY A 144 -1.93 3.16 -3.17
CA GLY A 144 -2.20 3.61 -1.81
C GLY A 144 -3.64 3.34 -1.38
N TRP A 145 -4.60 3.53 -2.29
CA TRP A 145 -6.01 3.24 -2.08
C TRP A 145 -6.25 1.76 -1.74
N PHE A 146 -5.75 0.84 -2.56
CA PHE A 146 -5.88 -0.60 -2.29
C PHE A 146 -5.08 -1.05 -1.06
N THR A 147 -3.97 -0.39 -0.75
CA THR A 147 -3.22 -0.67 0.49
C THR A 147 -4.08 -0.39 1.72
N ALA A 148 -4.80 0.74 1.73
CA ALA A 148 -5.70 1.08 2.84
C ALA A 148 -6.81 0.03 3.01
N PHE A 149 -7.43 -0.41 1.91
CA PHE A 149 -8.43 -1.49 1.94
C PHE A 149 -7.86 -2.81 2.45
N THR A 150 -6.71 -3.23 1.93
CA THR A 150 -6.05 -4.48 2.37
C THR A 150 -5.81 -4.49 3.88
N VAL A 151 -5.40 -3.35 4.47
CA VAL A 151 -5.23 -3.22 5.92
C VAL A 151 -6.56 -3.37 6.66
N MET A 152 -7.64 -2.76 6.15
CA MET A 152 -8.98 -2.89 6.73
C MET A 152 -9.49 -4.34 6.65
N ASP A 153 -9.28 -5.05 5.54
CA ASP A 153 -9.72 -6.43 5.39
C ASP A 153 -9.01 -7.38 6.37
N VAL A 154 -7.70 -7.16 6.59
CA VAL A 154 -6.93 -7.94 7.58
C VAL A 154 -7.51 -7.76 8.97
N TRP A 155 -7.89 -6.52 9.34
CA TRP A 155 -8.49 -6.24 10.64
C TRP A 155 -9.91 -6.78 10.77
N ALA A 156 -10.72 -6.69 9.72
CA ALA A 156 -12.06 -7.25 9.68
C ALA A 156 -12.10 -8.79 9.56
N ALA A 157 -10.93 -9.42 9.38
CA ALA A 157 -10.77 -10.85 9.14
C ALA A 157 -11.54 -11.38 7.91
N ASP A 158 -11.82 -10.51 6.93
CA ASP A 158 -12.50 -10.90 5.70
C ASP A 158 -11.49 -11.46 4.69
N ARG A 159 -11.46 -12.78 4.54
CA ARG A 159 -10.50 -13.47 3.68
C ARG A 159 -10.83 -13.36 2.19
N VAL A 160 -12.11 -13.23 1.85
CA VAL A 160 -12.56 -13.19 0.45
C VAL A 160 -12.22 -11.82 -0.12
N GLU A 161 -12.57 -10.76 0.61
CA GLU A 161 -12.34 -9.39 0.18
C GLU A 161 -10.85 -9.03 0.20
N LEU A 162 -10.09 -9.55 1.18
CA LEU A 162 -8.63 -9.44 1.21
C LEU A 162 -7.99 -9.99 -0.07
N GLN A 163 -8.48 -11.11 -0.60
CA GLN A 163 -7.95 -11.69 -1.82
C GLN A 163 -8.19 -10.77 -3.01
N GLU A 164 -9.39 -10.21 -3.13
CA GLU A 164 -9.74 -9.28 -4.21
C GLU A 164 -8.86 -8.02 -4.17
N HIS A 165 -8.76 -7.37 -3.01
CA HIS A 165 -7.94 -6.17 -2.85
C HIS A 165 -6.44 -6.44 -3.05
N THR A 166 -5.95 -7.61 -2.63
CA THR A 166 -4.56 -8.03 -2.87
C THR A 166 -4.28 -8.23 -4.36
N VAL A 167 -5.22 -8.82 -5.11
CA VAL A 167 -5.08 -9.01 -6.56
C VAL A 167 -5.04 -7.67 -7.27
N TYR A 168 -5.93 -6.73 -6.92
CA TYR A 168 -5.88 -5.38 -7.48
C TYR A 168 -4.57 -4.67 -7.13
N PHE A 169 -4.13 -4.73 -5.87
CA PHE A 169 -2.85 -4.17 -5.45
C PHE A 169 -1.68 -4.73 -6.29
N ALA A 170 -1.60 -6.05 -6.45
CA ALA A 170 -0.57 -6.70 -7.25
C ALA A 170 -0.59 -6.25 -8.71
N MET A 171 -1.79 -6.16 -9.31
CA MET A 171 -1.96 -5.66 -10.67
C MET A 171 -1.45 -4.21 -10.81
N PHE A 172 -1.84 -3.30 -9.92
CA PHE A 172 -1.37 -1.91 -9.96
C PHE A 172 0.14 -1.80 -9.71
N ALA A 173 0.72 -2.65 -8.87
CA ALA A 173 2.17 -2.71 -8.65
C ALA A 173 2.91 -3.13 -9.94
N VAL A 174 2.37 -4.12 -10.67
CA VAL A 174 2.91 -4.53 -11.97
C VAL A 174 2.82 -3.39 -12.98
N LEU A 175 1.68 -2.69 -13.06
CA LEU A 175 1.52 -1.51 -13.93
C LEU A 175 2.57 -0.43 -13.62
N LEU A 176 2.81 -0.16 -12.33
CA LEU A 176 3.83 0.80 -11.91
C LEU A 176 5.24 0.33 -12.32
N GLY A 177 5.54 -0.96 -12.14
CA GLY A 177 6.78 -1.58 -12.57
C GLY A 177 6.99 -1.47 -14.09
N LEU A 178 5.94 -1.68 -14.88
CA LEU A 178 6.00 -1.50 -16.35
C LEU A 178 6.29 -0.04 -16.73
N ILE A 179 5.61 0.93 -16.09
CA ILE A 179 5.89 2.35 -16.32
C ILE A 179 7.35 2.67 -15.99
N PHE A 180 7.86 2.15 -14.88
CA PHE A 180 9.26 2.32 -14.47
C PHE A 180 10.24 1.75 -15.50
N VAL A 181 10.07 0.48 -15.89
CA VAL A 181 10.97 -0.21 -16.83
C VAL A 181 10.99 0.50 -18.19
N VAL A 182 9.83 0.83 -18.76
CA VAL A 182 9.74 1.55 -20.04
C VAL A 182 10.41 2.92 -19.93
N SER A 183 10.18 3.66 -18.84
CA SER A 183 10.80 4.97 -18.62
C SER A 183 12.33 4.89 -18.54
N VAL A 184 12.87 3.85 -17.91
CA VAL A 184 14.33 3.62 -17.83
C VAL A 184 14.89 3.25 -19.20
N VAL A 185 14.23 2.34 -19.93
CA VAL A 185 14.66 1.92 -21.27
C VAL A 185 14.68 3.10 -22.25
N GLU A 186 13.62 3.91 -22.28
CA GLU A 186 13.55 5.07 -23.18
C GLU A 186 14.64 6.12 -22.87
N ARG A 187 14.96 6.33 -21.58
CA ARG A 187 16.09 7.20 -21.19
C ARG A 187 17.42 6.65 -21.69
N VAL A 188 17.67 5.34 -21.54
CA VAL A 188 18.91 4.70 -21.99
C VAL A 188 19.03 4.79 -23.52
N LEU A 189 17.94 4.56 -24.26
CA LEU A 189 17.93 4.68 -25.71
C LEU A 189 18.16 6.12 -26.18
N ALA A 190 17.55 7.11 -25.51
CA ALA A 190 17.75 8.52 -25.82
C ALA A 190 19.16 9.04 -25.50
N SER A 191 19.91 8.33 -24.65
CA SER A 191 21.28 8.67 -24.26
C SER A 191 22.34 8.07 -25.19
N ARG A 192 21.94 7.24 -26.17
CA ARG A 192 22.87 6.65 -27.15
C ARG A 192 23.07 7.66 -28.31
N PRO A 193 24.31 8.04 -28.61
CA PRO A 193 24.64 8.98 -29.68
C PRO A 193 24.40 8.40 -31.09
#